data_AF-A0A6J0T0M1-F1
#
_entry.id   AF-A0A6J0T0M1-F1
#
_cell.length_a   1.000
_cell.length_b   1.000
_cell.length_c   1.000
_cell.angle_alpha   90.00
_cell.angle_beta   90.00
_cell.angle_gamma   90.00
#
_symmetry.space_group_name_H-M   'P 1'
#
loop_
_entity.id
_entity.type
_entity.pdbx_description
1 polymer ?
#
loop_
_entity_poly.entity_id
_entity_poly.type
_entity_poly.pdbx_seq_one_letter_code
_entity_poly.pdbx_strand_id
1 'polypeptide(L)'
;MEILFFLLKNMLHVANSSKSQNSTNSEWEGKVTEYFREKLKENNATNWVPSLNDVPLHYLKPNSLVKFRCMVQDMFDPELYMNVYETIDTHAKTRALHFGKYRDVAECAPHHEIDLNPKQIVTADRQTFYCVPVPGESAWVKEAYTSMSQARVCPSTSYTPSRHKRSYEEDEDMELHPSKQREQHLGNISDIHGSGEPKRLETEASARRQMISLNCSPPLDLNFPLPGEKGPACLVKIYENGDSFKVNDILEVYGILSVDPVLNIVNNEERENSSSPVESMDCMDTIEEQRVHSPPASLVPRIHVILAQKLQHINPLLPACLNEEESKSFVSSFMSELSPIRAELLGFLTHAFLGDSLAAEYLILHLISTVYARRDVLPLGKFTVNLSGCPRNSVFTEHIYRIIQQLVPASYRLQMTIENMNCLQFNPHKDYTANRLVSGVLQLANNTSLVIDETLLEQGQLDSRGVHNVTALGHLITWQKVDYDFSYHQMEFPCNINVLITSEGRSLLPVWKCCT
;
A
#
# COMPACT_ATOMS: atom_id res chain seq x y z
N MET A 1 2.30 13.65 20.15
CA MET A 1 1.77 13.17 21.46
C MET A 1 0.83 14.20 22.06
N GLU A 2 1.22 15.48 22.13
CA GLU A 2 0.30 16.55 22.58
C GLU A 2 -0.89 16.74 21.64
N ILE A 3 -0.74 16.59 20.32
CA ILE A 3 -1.84 16.81 19.35
C ILE A 3 -3.00 15.81 19.53
N LEU A 4 -2.75 14.53 19.84
CA LEU A 4 -3.83 13.56 20.04
C LEU A 4 -4.51 13.70 21.41
N PHE A 5 -3.75 14.02 22.46
CA PHE A 5 -4.31 14.37 23.76
C PHE A 5 -5.11 15.68 23.70
N PHE A 6 -4.68 16.61 22.83
CA PHE A 6 -5.38 17.85 22.50
C PHE A 6 -6.60 17.58 21.61
N LEU A 7 -6.58 16.59 20.71
CA LEU A 7 -7.71 16.16 19.88
C LEU A 7 -8.76 15.41 20.68
N LEU A 8 -8.39 14.51 21.59
CA LEU A 8 -9.34 13.85 22.49
C LEU A 8 -9.91 14.86 23.49
N LYS A 9 -9.08 15.76 24.07
CA LYS A 9 -9.58 16.85 24.92
C LYS A 9 -10.43 17.85 24.16
N ASN A 10 -10.07 18.26 22.94
CA ASN A 10 -10.90 19.17 22.13
C ASN A 10 -12.11 18.48 21.53
N MET A 11 -12.07 17.21 21.14
CA MET A 11 -13.28 16.47 20.75
C MET A 11 -14.23 16.38 21.93
N LEU A 12 -13.73 16.05 23.14
CA LEU A 12 -14.53 16.10 24.37
C LEU A 12 -14.99 17.53 24.72
N HIS A 13 -14.18 18.56 24.48
CA HIS A 13 -14.54 19.95 24.80
C HIS A 13 -15.52 20.55 23.78
N VAL A 14 -15.38 20.24 22.49
CA VAL A 14 -16.27 20.61 21.39
C VAL A 14 -17.58 19.83 21.49
N ALA A 15 -17.54 18.52 21.79
CA ALA A 15 -18.73 17.72 22.07
C ALA A 15 -19.45 18.14 23.37
N ASN A 16 -18.72 18.53 24.42
CA ASN A 16 -19.33 19.01 25.66
C ASN A 16 -19.84 20.47 25.57
N SER A 17 -19.26 21.32 24.72
CA SER A 17 -19.77 22.69 24.48
C SER A 17 -20.99 22.69 23.55
N SER A 18 -21.08 21.75 22.60
CA SER A 18 -22.27 21.56 21.76
C SER A 18 -23.43 20.90 22.49
N LYS A 19 -23.20 20.14 23.58
CA LYS A 19 -24.27 19.60 24.47
C LYS A 19 -25.13 20.65 25.19
N SER A 20 -24.74 21.94 25.19
CA SER A 20 -25.60 22.99 25.73
C SER A 20 -26.72 23.43 24.78
N GLN A 21 -26.76 22.92 23.55
CA GLN A 21 -27.87 23.09 22.63
C GLN A 21 -28.25 21.73 22.03
N ASN A 22 -29.53 21.37 22.07
CA ASN A 22 -30.11 20.18 21.45
C ASN A 22 -30.00 20.23 19.91
N SER A 23 -28.80 20.22 19.35
CA SER A 23 -28.57 20.07 17.91
C SER A 23 -27.94 18.72 17.59
N THR A 24 -28.52 18.09 16.59
CA THR A 24 -28.17 16.81 15.97
C THR A 24 -26.67 16.52 15.92
N ASN A 25 -26.29 15.33 16.39
CA ASN A 25 -24.94 14.74 16.54
C ASN A 25 -24.03 14.71 15.29
N SER A 26 -24.35 15.38 14.18
CA SER A 26 -23.59 15.36 12.93
C SER A 26 -22.71 16.61 12.71
N GLU A 27 -22.99 17.74 13.37
CA GLU A 27 -22.24 18.98 13.09
C GLU A 27 -20.79 18.98 13.61
N TRP A 28 -20.47 18.22 14.65
CA TRP A 28 -19.12 18.19 15.21
C TRP A 28 -18.15 17.45 14.29
N GLU A 29 -18.63 16.47 13.52
CA GLU A 29 -17.84 15.64 12.61
C GLU A 29 -17.32 16.49 11.44
N GLY A 30 -18.22 17.25 10.82
CA GLY A 30 -17.86 18.22 9.78
C GLY A 30 -16.85 19.25 10.29
N LYS A 31 -17.03 19.76 11.52
CA LYS A 31 -16.09 20.70 12.15
C LYS A 31 -14.71 20.09 12.41
N VAL A 32 -14.62 18.81 12.79
CA VAL A 32 -13.34 18.10 12.96
C VAL A 32 -12.66 17.95 11.60
N THR A 33 -13.36 17.45 10.60
CA THR A 33 -12.82 17.26 9.24
C THR A 33 -12.37 18.59 8.63
N GLU A 34 -13.13 19.67 8.83
CA GLU A 34 -12.79 21.03 8.39
C GLU A 34 -11.56 21.57 9.13
N TYR A 35 -11.50 21.42 10.46
CA TYR A 35 -10.33 21.80 11.26
C TYR A 35 -9.05 21.13 10.79
N PHE A 36 -9.09 19.81 10.54
CA PHE A 36 -7.94 19.08 10.01
C PHE A 36 -7.60 19.51 8.59
N ARG A 37 -8.60 19.74 7.74
CA ARG A 37 -8.40 20.23 6.38
C ARG A 37 -7.69 21.58 6.36
N GLU A 38 -8.10 22.53 7.19
CA GLU A 38 -7.45 23.83 7.32
C GLU A 38 -6.04 23.69 7.89
N LYS A 39 -5.87 22.92 8.97
CA LYS A 39 -4.57 22.72 9.61
C LYS A 39 -3.55 22.01 8.73
N LEU A 40 -3.99 21.09 7.87
CA LEU A 40 -3.11 20.41 6.92
C LEU A 40 -2.71 21.32 5.76
N LYS A 41 -3.58 22.25 5.35
CA LYS A 41 -3.26 23.27 4.34
C LYS A 41 -2.30 24.34 4.88
N GLU A 42 -2.42 24.71 6.14
CA GLU A 42 -1.54 25.68 6.77
C GLU A 42 -0.09 25.14 6.94
N ASN A 43 0.91 25.95 6.56
CA ASN A 43 2.33 25.78 6.93
C ASN A 43 3.00 24.46 6.52
N ASN A 44 2.57 23.80 5.44
CA ASN A 44 3.10 22.49 5.02
C ASN A 44 3.03 21.44 6.14
N ALA A 45 1.99 21.49 6.97
CA ALA A 45 1.80 20.57 8.09
C ALA A 45 1.71 19.09 7.65
N THR A 46 1.35 18.83 6.39
CA THR A 46 1.39 17.49 5.76
C THR A 46 2.77 16.82 5.83
N ASN A 47 3.86 17.61 5.84
CA ASN A 47 5.23 17.10 5.95
C ASN A 47 5.61 16.64 7.36
N TRP A 48 4.85 17.07 8.37
CA TRP A 48 5.05 16.72 9.78
C TRP A 48 4.26 15.49 10.21
N VAL A 49 3.33 15.01 9.38
CA VAL A 49 2.59 13.78 9.62
C VAL A 49 3.42 12.58 9.16
N PRO A 50 3.69 11.59 10.03
CA PRO A 50 4.46 10.40 9.66
C PRO A 50 3.71 9.57 8.61
N SER A 51 4.46 9.12 7.61
CA SER A 51 3.95 8.37 6.46
C SER A 51 4.13 6.87 6.67
N LEU A 52 3.06 6.09 6.46
CA LEU A 52 3.15 4.62 6.51
C LEU A 52 4.01 4.07 5.36
N ASN A 53 4.10 4.78 4.23
CA ASN A 53 4.93 4.39 3.09
C ASN A 53 6.43 4.42 3.41
N ASP A 54 6.85 5.35 4.28
CA ASP A 54 8.27 5.65 4.51
C ASP A 54 8.75 5.14 5.88
N VAL A 55 7.86 5.11 6.87
CA VAL A 55 8.19 4.74 8.26
C VAL A 55 7.69 3.33 8.55
N PRO A 56 8.58 2.38 8.92
CA PRO A 56 8.17 1.06 9.36
C PRO A 56 7.17 1.10 10.51
N LEU A 57 6.18 0.19 10.47
CA LEU A 57 5.07 0.16 11.43
C LEU A 57 5.51 0.15 12.90
N HIS A 58 6.60 -0.55 13.23
CA HIS A 58 7.09 -0.67 14.61
C HIS A 58 7.63 0.63 15.22
N TYR A 59 7.90 1.65 14.39
CA TYR A 59 8.27 2.99 14.88
C TYR A 59 7.05 3.89 15.07
N LEU A 60 5.91 3.56 14.46
CA LEU A 60 4.69 4.34 14.58
C LEU A 60 4.01 4.01 15.90
N LYS A 61 3.60 5.06 16.64
CA LYS A 61 2.87 4.87 17.89
C LYS A 61 1.42 4.46 17.59
N PRO A 62 0.88 3.43 18.25
CA PRO A 62 -0.55 3.14 18.18
C PRO A 62 -1.38 4.37 18.56
N ASN A 63 -2.55 4.48 17.94
CA ASN A 63 -3.50 5.60 18.07
C ASN A 63 -2.91 6.97 17.67
N SER A 64 -1.85 7.02 16.87
CA SER A 64 -1.30 8.29 16.37
C SER A 64 -1.85 8.67 15.00
N LEU A 65 -1.79 9.97 14.67
CA LEU A 65 -2.13 10.47 13.33
C LEU A 65 -1.02 10.08 12.36
N VAL A 66 -1.40 9.39 11.29
CA VAL A 66 -0.51 8.96 10.20
C VAL A 66 -1.08 9.40 8.85
N LYS A 67 -0.21 9.48 7.85
CA LYS A 67 -0.60 9.62 6.45
C LYS A 67 -0.25 8.36 5.67
N PHE A 68 -1.04 8.04 4.65
CA PHE A 68 -0.80 6.90 3.78
C PHE A 68 -1.21 7.25 2.35
N ARG A 69 -0.25 7.14 1.42
CA ARG A 69 -0.50 7.23 -0.03
C ARG A 69 -0.66 5.81 -0.57
N CYS A 70 -1.82 5.51 -1.14
CA CYS A 70 -2.15 4.14 -1.51
C CYS A 70 -3.06 4.06 -2.73
N MET A 71 -3.14 2.87 -3.31
CA MET A 71 -4.15 2.48 -4.29
C MET A 71 -5.18 1.58 -3.61
N VAL A 72 -6.47 1.82 -3.86
CA VAL A 72 -7.55 0.93 -3.43
C VAL A 72 -7.50 -0.33 -4.28
N GLN A 73 -7.22 -1.47 -3.65
CA GLN A 73 -7.15 -2.76 -4.34
C GLN A 73 -8.47 -3.53 -4.23
N ASP A 74 -9.10 -3.53 -3.05
CA ASP A 74 -10.36 -4.23 -2.81
C ASP A 74 -11.30 -3.38 -1.94
N MET A 75 -12.61 -3.60 -2.13
CA MET A 75 -13.69 -2.98 -1.37
C MET A 75 -14.44 -4.09 -0.64
N PHE A 76 -14.33 -4.12 0.69
CA PHE A 76 -15.05 -5.10 1.50
C PHE A 76 -16.47 -4.63 1.82
N ASP A 77 -17.29 -5.53 2.36
CA ASP A 77 -18.63 -5.16 2.80
C ASP A 77 -18.57 -4.16 3.97
N PRO A 78 -19.54 -3.24 4.09
CA PRO A 78 -19.60 -2.31 5.20
C PRO A 78 -19.65 -3.02 6.56
N GLU A 79 -18.82 -2.56 7.50
CA GLU A 79 -18.80 -3.06 8.88
C GLU A 79 -19.77 -2.26 9.75
N LEU A 80 -20.61 -2.94 10.53
CA LEU A 80 -21.41 -2.31 11.58
C LEU A 80 -20.58 -2.11 12.85
N TYR A 81 -20.66 -0.93 13.47
CA TYR A 81 -19.99 -0.62 14.73
C TYR A 81 -20.90 0.15 15.68
N MET A 82 -20.59 0.08 16.98
CA MET A 82 -21.28 0.86 18.02
C MET A 82 -20.75 2.30 17.98
N ASN A 83 -21.51 3.23 17.42
CA ASN A 83 -21.15 4.64 17.34
C ASN A 83 -21.14 5.28 18.74
N VAL A 84 -22.21 5.06 19.51
CA VAL A 84 -22.36 5.53 20.89
C VAL A 84 -22.79 4.35 21.76
N TYR A 85 -22.08 4.12 22.85
CA TYR A 85 -22.41 3.07 23.84
C TYR A 85 -22.08 3.55 25.26
N GLU A 86 -22.77 2.99 26.25
CA GLU A 86 -22.47 3.22 27.67
C GLU A 86 -21.75 2.02 28.26
N THR A 87 -20.77 2.27 29.12
CA THR A 87 -20.15 1.25 29.96
C THR A 87 -20.56 1.47 31.41
N ILE A 88 -20.78 0.38 32.13
CA ILE A 88 -21.16 0.37 33.54
C ILE A 88 -20.00 -0.22 34.33
N ASP A 89 -19.56 0.51 35.35
CA ASP A 89 -18.59 -0.02 36.32
C ASP A 89 -19.26 -1.05 37.22
N THR A 90 -18.77 -2.28 37.19
CA THR A 90 -19.28 -3.40 37.99
C THR A 90 -19.14 -3.15 39.49
N HIS A 91 -18.17 -2.33 39.92
CA HIS A 91 -17.93 -1.98 41.32
C HIS A 91 -18.61 -0.67 41.74
N ALA A 92 -18.53 0.37 40.91
CA ALA A 92 -19.03 1.71 41.26
C ALA A 92 -20.45 2.01 40.75
N LYS A 93 -21.01 1.17 39.86
CA LYS A 93 -22.26 1.40 39.11
C LYS A 93 -22.32 2.74 38.38
N THR A 94 -21.16 3.34 38.13
CA THR A 94 -21.03 4.58 37.37
C THR A 94 -21.15 4.28 35.89
N ARG A 95 -21.94 5.09 35.19
CA ARG A 95 -22.13 5.00 33.74
C ARG A 95 -21.18 5.98 33.05
N ALA A 96 -20.44 5.51 32.07
CA ALA A 96 -19.63 6.33 31.20
C ALA A 96 -20.11 6.19 29.76
N LEU A 97 -20.30 7.32 29.07
CA LEU A 97 -20.65 7.35 27.65
C LEU A 97 -19.36 7.32 26.83
N HIS A 98 -19.27 6.38 25.90
CA HIS A 98 -18.15 6.22 24.98
C HIS A 98 -18.59 6.39 23.54
N PHE A 99 -17.63 6.77 22.69
CA PHE A 99 -17.79 6.86 21.25
C PHE A 99 -16.90 5.80 20.59
N GLY A 100 -17.45 5.02 19.67
CA GLY A 100 -16.72 3.97 18.94
C GLY A 100 -16.09 4.43 17.62
N LYS A 101 -16.30 5.69 17.21
CA LYS A 101 -15.67 6.25 16.00
C LYS A 101 -14.15 6.31 16.17
N TYR A 102 -13.44 6.01 15.08
CA TYR A 102 -11.97 5.90 15.00
C TYR A 102 -11.32 4.80 15.86
N ARG A 103 -12.06 3.75 16.18
CA ARG A 103 -11.56 2.59 16.94
C ARG A 103 -12.08 1.28 16.36
N ASP A 104 -11.30 0.23 16.52
CA ASP A 104 -11.69 -1.12 16.11
C ASP A 104 -12.52 -1.82 17.20
N VAL A 105 -12.10 -1.70 18.47
CA VAL A 105 -12.73 -2.36 19.61
C VAL A 105 -13.39 -1.31 20.52
N ALA A 106 -14.55 -1.64 21.07
CA ALA A 106 -15.19 -0.85 22.11
C ALA A 106 -14.29 -0.80 23.37
N GLU A 107 -13.99 0.40 23.85
CA GLU A 107 -13.19 0.61 25.05
C GLU A 107 -13.98 0.11 26.26
N CYS A 108 -13.53 -1.02 26.80
CA CYS A 108 -14.08 -1.62 28.00
C CYS A 108 -12.91 -1.91 28.94
N ALA A 109 -12.82 -1.21 30.07
CA ALA A 109 -11.79 -1.54 31.05
C ALA A 109 -12.14 -2.88 31.74
N PRO A 110 -11.17 -3.55 32.41
CA PRO A 110 -11.38 -4.90 32.97
C PRO A 110 -12.54 -5.05 33.98
N HIS A 111 -13.04 -3.93 34.51
CA HIS A 111 -14.13 -3.88 35.50
C HIS A 111 -15.39 -3.17 34.97
N HIS A 112 -15.40 -2.83 33.68
CA HIS A 112 -16.54 -2.23 33.01
C HIS A 112 -17.25 -3.30 32.18
N GLU A 113 -18.56 -3.19 32.06
CA GLU A 113 -19.37 -3.98 31.12
C GLU A 113 -20.12 -3.02 30.20
N ILE A 114 -20.25 -3.38 28.92
CA ILE A 114 -21.04 -2.59 27.98
C ILE A 114 -22.51 -2.80 28.30
N ASP A 115 -23.26 -1.72 28.53
CA ASP A 115 -24.71 -1.81 28.71
C ASP A 115 -25.36 -2.13 27.37
N LEU A 116 -25.78 -3.38 27.18
CA LEU A 116 -26.42 -3.88 25.96
C LEU A 116 -27.88 -3.39 25.78
N ASN A 117 -28.34 -2.44 26.60
CA ASN A 117 -29.68 -1.89 26.47
C ASN A 117 -29.86 -1.13 25.14
N PRO A 118 -30.79 -1.55 24.26
CA PRO A 118 -30.92 -1.05 22.89
C PRO A 118 -31.42 0.41 22.79
N LYS A 119 -31.84 1.02 23.90
CA LYS A 119 -32.32 2.42 23.92
C LYS A 119 -31.19 3.46 23.93
N GLN A 120 -29.97 3.04 24.25
CA GLN A 120 -28.82 3.94 24.41
C GLN A 120 -27.67 3.63 23.43
N ILE A 121 -27.71 2.48 22.75
CA ILE A 121 -26.73 2.12 21.73
C ILE A 121 -27.17 2.68 20.38
N VAL A 122 -26.33 3.51 19.78
CA VAL A 122 -26.50 3.93 18.39
C VAL A 122 -25.47 3.18 17.56
N THR A 123 -25.92 2.32 16.64
CA THR A 123 -25.07 1.65 15.66
C THR A 123 -24.93 2.51 14.41
N ALA A 124 -23.78 2.41 13.76
CA ALA A 124 -23.52 3.01 12.44
C ALA A 124 -22.68 2.05 11.61
N ASP A 125 -22.58 2.32 10.31
CA ASP A 125 -21.77 1.58 9.35
C ASP A 125 -20.49 2.34 8.98
N ARG A 126 -19.46 1.60 8.59
CA ARG A 126 -18.21 2.13 8.04
C ARG A 126 -17.76 1.27 6.87
N GLN A 127 -17.26 1.92 5.83
CA GLN A 127 -16.74 1.24 4.64
C GLN A 127 -15.28 0.85 4.88
N THR A 128 -14.93 -0.42 4.64
CA THR A 128 -13.55 -0.92 4.72
C THR A 128 -12.96 -1.12 3.33
N PHE A 129 -11.75 -0.60 3.13
CA PHE A 129 -10.98 -0.74 1.90
C PHE A 129 -9.65 -1.47 2.17
N TYR A 130 -9.29 -2.42 1.31
CA TYR A 130 -7.95 -3.00 1.30
C TYR A 130 -7.07 -2.16 0.38
N CYS A 131 -6.07 -1.50 0.96
CA CYS A 131 -5.22 -0.55 0.28
C CYS A 131 -3.77 -1.03 0.25
N VAL A 132 -3.14 -0.88 -0.92
CA VAL A 132 -1.74 -1.27 -1.18
C VAL A 132 -0.92 -0.04 -1.58
N PRO A 133 0.42 -0.04 -1.46
CA PRO A 133 1.24 0.98 -2.09
C PRO A 133 0.92 1.05 -3.59
N VAL A 134 1.10 2.23 -4.20
CA VAL A 134 0.83 2.40 -5.63
C VAL A 134 1.76 1.47 -6.42
N PRO A 135 1.22 0.53 -7.22
CA PRO A 135 2.06 -0.45 -7.90
C PRO A 135 2.99 0.21 -8.92
N GLY A 136 4.23 -0.29 -9.00
CA GLY A 136 5.24 0.21 -9.95
C GLY A 136 5.76 1.62 -9.65
N GLU A 137 5.55 2.16 -8.45
CA GLU A 137 6.02 3.50 -8.08
C GLU A 137 7.56 3.63 -8.21
N SER A 138 7.99 4.63 -8.97
CA SER A 138 9.39 4.90 -9.29
C SER A 138 10.22 5.30 -8.06
N ALA A 139 11.51 4.95 -8.06
CA ALA A 139 12.39 5.21 -6.92
C ALA A 139 12.52 6.72 -6.59
N TRP A 140 12.66 7.57 -7.61
CA TRP A 140 12.76 9.02 -7.42
C TRP A 140 11.51 9.63 -6.77
N VAL A 141 10.33 9.04 -6.99
CA VAL A 141 9.08 9.46 -6.35
C VAL A 141 9.14 9.15 -4.86
N LYS A 142 9.50 7.91 -4.51
CA LYS A 142 9.67 7.47 -3.10
C LYS A 142 10.69 8.32 -2.37
N GLU A 143 11.84 8.56 -3.00
CA GLU A 143 12.92 9.40 -2.46
C GLU A 143 12.48 10.85 -2.28
N ALA A 144 11.79 11.43 -3.26
CA ALA A 144 11.28 12.81 -3.16
C ALA A 144 10.29 12.96 -2.00
N TYR A 145 9.31 12.07 -1.87
CA TYR A 145 8.38 12.09 -0.73
C TYR A 145 9.09 11.88 0.61
N THR A 146 10.06 10.97 0.66
CA THR A 146 10.90 10.75 1.86
C THR A 146 11.69 12.01 2.21
N SER A 147 12.22 12.72 1.21
CA SER A 147 13.02 13.94 1.40
C SER A 147 12.18 15.13 1.88
N MET A 148 10.92 15.20 1.47
CA MET A 148 9.96 16.22 1.90
C MET A 148 9.45 15.96 3.32
N SER A 149 9.46 14.69 3.76
CA SER A 149 9.02 14.31 5.09
C SER A 149 9.97 14.83 6.18
N GLN A 150 9.42 15.69 7.05
CA GLN A 150 10.10 16.20 8.25
C GLN A 150 9.82 15.32 9.48
N ALA A 151 8.85 14.41 9.36
CA ALA A 151 8.47 13.44 10.37
C ALA A 151 9.45 12.25 10.45
N ARG A 152 10.72 12.52 10.76
CA ARG A 152 11.70 11.46 11.02
C ARG A 152 11.44 10.88 12.41
N VAL A 153 10.88 9.68 12.45
CA VAL A 153 10.81 8.92 13.71
C VAL A 153 12.19 8.32 13.96
N CYS A 154 12.99 8.96 14.81
CA CYS A 154 14.25 8.38 15.26
C CYS A 154 13.95 7.10 16.06
N PRO A 155 14.73 6.01 15.89
CA PRO A 155 14.70 4.87 16.79
C PRO A 155 15.04 5.40 18.18
N SER A 156 14.02 5.64 19.00
CA SER A 156 14.24 6.05 20.37
C SER A 156 14.73 4.80 21.09
N THR A 157 15.97 4.84 21.56
CA THR A 157 16.57 3.81 22.43
C THR A 157 15.84 3.64 23.77
N SER A 158 14.73 4.35 23.97
CA SER A 158 13.84 4.28 25.14
C SER A 158 12.55 3.47 24.91
N TYR A 159 12.30 2.91 23.71
CA TYR A 159 11.18 2.00 23.47
C TYR A 159 11.67 0.57 23.26
N THR A 160 11.76 -0.19 24.34
CA THR A 160 11.78 -1.65 24.26
C THR A 160 10.34 -2.14 24.13
N PRO A 161 9.91 -2.75 23.00
CA PRO A 161 8.66 -3.47 22.98
C PRO A 161 8.80 -4.61 24.00
N SER A 162 7.92 -4.63 25.01
CA SER A 162 7.90 -5.69 26.01
C SER A 162 7.43 -6.98 25.37
N ARG A 163 8.36 -7.66 24.67
CA ARG A 163 8.22 -9.10 24.42
C ARG A 163 8.13 -9.75 25.79
N HIS A 164 6.94 -10.21 26.15
CA HIS A 164 6.73 -11.10 27.28
C HIS A 164 7.48 -12.40 26.99
N LYS A 165 8.76 -12.43 27.36
CA LYS A 165 9.55 -13.65 27.44
C LYS A 165 8.89 -14.48 28.53
N ARG A 166 8.28 -15.61 28.17
CA ARG A 166 7.87 -16.63 29.15
C ARG A 166 9.12 -16.96 29.98
N SER A 167 9.07 -16.71 31.28
CA SER A 167 10.07 -17.20 32.22
C SER A 167 9.95 -18.71 32.27
N TYR A 168 11.00 -19.41 31.85
CA TYR A 168 11.18 -20.81 32.13
C TYR A 168 11.67 -20.87 33.57
N GLU A 169 10.89 -21.41 34.49
CA GLU A 169 11.37 -21.68 35.85
C GLU A 169 12.37 -22.84 35.77
N GLU A 170 13.56 -22.62 36.33
CA GLU A 170 14.61 -23.61 36.50
C GLU A 170 14.19 -24.56 37.62
N ASP A 171 13.86 -25.81 37.27
CA ASP A 171 13.91 -26.91 38.24
C ASP A 171 15.39 -27.26 38.47
N GLU A 172 15.87 -26.92 39.66
CA GLU A 172 17.12 -27.44 40.23
C GLU A 172 17.00 -28.95 40.40
N ASP A 173 17.88 -29.74 39.78
CA ASP A 173 18.31 -31.01 40.39
C ASP A 173 19.63 -31.55 39.82
N MET A 174 20.59 -31.69 40.74
CA MET A 174 21.69 -32.66 40.82
C MET A 174 22.92 -32.54 39.91
N GLU A 175 23.99 -32.03 40.53
CA GLU A 175 25.40 -32.19 40.16
C GLU A 175 25.82 -33.65 39.99
N LEU A 176 26.76 -33.93 39.06
CA LEU A 176 27.84 -34.92 39.22
C LEU A 176 28.95 -34.68 38.14
N HIS A 177 30.11 -34.21 38.61
CA HIS A 177 31.49 -34.25 38.08
C HIS A 177 31.81 -34.64 36.61
N PRO A 178 32.81 -33.96 36.00
CA PRO A 178 33.73 -34.61 35.07
C PRO A 178 35.17 -34.64 35.60
N SER A 179 35.76 -35.84 35.64
CA SER A 179 37.18 -36.06 35.87
C SER A 179 37.95 -36.17 34.55
N LYS A 180 38.88 -35.22 34.36
CA LYS A 180 40.22 -35.31 33.75
C LYS A 180 40.44 -36.33 32.62
N GLN A 181 40.91 -35.84 31.47
CA GLN A 181 42.24 -36.23 30.97
C GLN A 181 42.84 -35.12 30.10
N ARG A 182 44.16 -35.00 30.23
CA ARG A 182 45.05 -33.92 29.86
C ARG A 182 46.08 -34.55 28.94
N GLU A 183 46.30 -34.01 27.76
CA GLU A 183 47.55 -34.22 27.03
C GLU A 183 48.01 -32.90 26.41
N GLN A 184 49.26 -32.58 26.74
CA GLN A 184 49.99 -31.36 26.39
C GLN A 184 50.85 -31.67 25.17
N HIS A 185 51.01 -30.71 24.26
CA HIS A 185 52.33 -30.44 23.68
C HIS A 185 52.47 -28.98 23.25
N LEU A 186 53.73 -28.52 23.32
CA LEU A 186 54.20 -27.17 23.59
C LEU A 186 55.04 -26.64 22.42
N GLY A 187 55.00 -25.33 22.19
CA GLY A 187 56.09 -24.52 21.63
C GLY A 187 55.76 -23.85 20.30
N ASN A 188 56.17 -22.61 19.98
CA ASN A 188 56.80 -21.51 20.73
C ASN A 188 56.88 -20.30 19.75
N ILE A 189 56.58 -19.07 20.23
CA ILE A 189 57.27 -17.76 20.01
C ILE A 189 57.32 -17.19 18.55
N SER A 190 57.07 -15.90 18.22
CA SER A 190 57.22 -14.58 18.90
C SER A 190 56.34 -13.45 18.31
N ASP A 191 55.80 -12.62 19.22
CA ASP A 191 55.71 -11.15 19.30
C ASP A 191 55.22 -10.25 18.13
N ILE A 192 54.23 -9.37 18.43
CA ILE A 192 54.38 -7.89 18.48
C ILE A 192 53.10 -7.22 19.03
N HIS A 193 53.34 -6.22 19.88
CA HIS A 193 52.50 -5.24 20.58
C HIS A 193 51.31 -4.63 19.80
N GLY A 194 50.23 -4.23 20.49
CA GLY A 194 49.30 -3.20 19.95
C GLY A 194 47.90 -3.11 20.57
N SER A 195 47.75 -2.15 21.49
CA SER A 195 46.53 -1.48 21.98
C SER A 195 45.24 -1.61 21.15
N GLY A 196 44.14 -1.99 21.80
CA GLY A 196 42.80 -2.03 21.23
C GLY A 196 42.03 -0.70 21.33
N GLU A 197 41.58 -0.20 20.18
CA GLU A 197 40.35 0.58 20.00
C GLU A 197 39.59 0.03 18.78
N PRO A 198 38.26 -0.14 18.82
CA PRO A 198 37.50 -0.64 17.68
C PRO A 198 37.02 0.50 16.77
N LYS A 199 37.47 0.51 15.52
CA LYS A 199 36.77 1.12 14.37
C LYS A 199 36.50 0.03 13.34
N ARG A 200 35.22 -0.16 12.97
CA ARG A 200 34.73 -0.73 11.70
C ARG A 200 33.22 -0.52 11.68
N LEU A 201 32.64 0.38 10.88
CA LEU A 201 32.45 0.32 9.41
C LEU A 201 31.93 -1.05 8.99
N GLU A 202 30.61 -1.21 9.00
CA GLU A 202 29.93 -2.35 8.40
C GLU A 202 29.82 -2.13 6.89
N THR A 203 30.55 -2.98 6.17
CA THR A 203 30.50 -3.18 4.73
C THR A 203 29.38 -4.17 4.42
N GLU A 204 28.59 -3.84 3.39
CA GLU A 204 27.58 -4.70 2.78
C GLU A 204 28.12 -6.11 2.50
N ALA A 205 27.38 -7.14 2.92
CA ALA A 205 27.69 -8.52 2.62
C ALA A 205 26.71 -9.09 1.58
N SER A 206 27.34 -9.67 0.56
CA SER A 206 26.80 -10.18 -0.68
C SER A 206 25.82 -11.36 -0.53
N ALA A 207 24.93 -11.47 -1.51
CA ALA A 207 24.01 -12.57 -1.70
C ALA A 207 24.73 -13.92 -1.89
N ARG A 208 24.43 -14.92 -1.05
CA ARG A 208 24.24 -16.34 -1.43
C ARG A 208 23.84 -17.22 -0.23
N ARG A 209 22.74 -17.95 -0.43
CA ARG A 209 22.29 -19.18 0.28
C ARG A 209 21.84 -19.01 1.75
N GLN A 210 20.60 -18.58 1.94
CA GLN A 210 19.86 -18.86 3.17
C GLN A 210 19.40 -20.33 3.17
N MET A 211 20.01 -21.12 4.05
CA MET A 211 19.47 -22.41 4.46
C MET A 211 18.19 -22.18 5.27
N ILE A 212 17.21 -23.01 4.95
CA ILE A 212 15.82 -23.00 5.41
C ILE A 212 15.77 -23.21 6.94
N SER A 213 15.26 -22.22 7.66
CA SER A 213 14.74 -22.41 9.02
C SER A 213 13.31 -22.95 8.88
N LEU A 214 13.13 -24.26 9.00
CA LEU A 214 11.82 -24.89 9.07
C LEU A 214 11.16 -24.53 10.42
N ASN A 215 10.19 -23.60 10.39
CA ASN A 215 9.00 -23.50 11.27
C ASN A 215 8.43 -22.06 11.26
N CYS A 216 8.12 -21.55 10.07
CA CYS A 216 7.19 -20.44 9.91
C CYS A 216 6.08 -20.91 8.98
N SER A 217 4.84 -20.60 9.33
CA SER A 217 3.70 -20.61 8.40
C SER A 217 4.12 -19.99 7.06
N PRO A 218 3.55 -20.42 5.92
CA PRO A 218 3.85 -19.80 4.64
C PRO A 218 3.70 -18.28 4.78
N PRO A 219 4.62 -17.48 4.19
CA PRO A 219 4.50 -16.03 4.24
C PRO A 219 3.11 -15.68 3.71
N LEU A 220 2.29 -15.04 4.56
CA LEU A 220 0.95 -14.62 4.17
C LEU A 220 1.08 -13.72 2.93
N ASP A 221 0.46 -14.14 1.83
CA ASP A 221 0.47 -13.40 0.59
C ASP A 221 -0.40 -12.14 0.74
N LEU A 222 0.28 -11.00 0.80
CA LEU A 222 -0.30 -9.66 0.93
C LEU A 222 -1.04 -9.18 -0.33
N ASN A 223 -1.21 -10.04 -1.34
CA ASN A 223 -2.00 -9.78 -2.54
C ASN A 223 -1.44 -8.67 -3.43
N PHE A 224 -0.14 -8.39 -3.43
CA PHE A 224 0.37 -7.29 -4.24
C PHE A 224 0.17 -7.56 -5.75
N PRO A 225 -0.30 -6.58 -6.54
CA PRO A 225 -0.55 -6.78 -7.97
C PRO A 225 0.70 -7.21 -8.75
N LEU A 226 1.87 -6.69 -8.36
CA LEU A 226 3.12 -6.95 -9.07
C LEU A 226 4.04 -7.89 -8.27
N PRO A 227 4.73 -8.82 -8.97
CA PRO A 227 5.64 -9.75 -8.30
C PRO A 227 6.85 -9.02 -7.72
N GLY A 228 7.18 -9.33 -6.47
CA GLY A 228 8.35 -8.77 -5.78
C GLY A 228 8.15 -7.36 -5.19
N GLU A 229 6.93 -6.82 -5.25
CA GLU A 229 6.60 -5.58 -4.55
C GLU A 229 6.71 -5.72 -3.03
N LYS A 230 7.19 -4.65 -2.42
CA LYS A 230 7.34 -4.52 -0.97
C LYS A 230 6.70 -3.20 -0.56
N GLY A 231 5.92 -3.25 0.50
CA GLY A 231 5.33 -2.06 1.11
C GLY A 231 4.27 -2.43 2.13
N PRO A 232 3.65 -1.42 2.77
CA PRO A 232 2.60 -1.64 3.74
C PRO A 232 1.26 -1.92 3.03
N ALA A 233 0.68 -3.09 3.29
CA ALA A 233 -0.75 -3.29 3.06
C ALA A 233 -1.52 -2.74 4.26
N CYS A 234 -2.65 -2.07 4.06
CA CYS A 234 -3.40 -1.44 5.13
C CYS A 234 -4.90 -1.55 4.89
N LEU A 235 -5.65 -1.81 5.95
CA LEU A 235 -7.10 -1.67 5.96
C LEU A 235 -7.46 -0.23 6.28
N VAL A 236 -8.19 0.41 5.39
CA VAL A 236 -8.58 1.82 5.51
C VAL A 236 -10.08 1.88 5.77
N LYS A 237 -10.46 2.40 6.94
CA LYS A 237 -11.85 2.46 7.41
C LYS A 237 -12.40 3.87 7.29
N ILE A 238 -13.39 4.05 6.42
CA ILE A 238 -14.01 5.34 6.11
C ILE A 238 -15.42 5.40 6.68
N TYR A 239 -15.71 6.44 7.45
CA TYR A 239 -16.99 6.62 8.13
C TYR A 239 -18.00 7.44 7.33
N GLU A 240 -17.52 8.31 6.42
CA GLU A 240 -18.36 9.24 5.66
C GLU A 240 -17.92 9.23 4.20
N ASN A 241 -18.87 9.29 3.27
CA ASN A 241 -18.63 9.35 1.82
C ASN A 241 -17.81 8.17 1.25
N GLY A 242 -18.00 6.95 1.78
CA GLY A 242 -17.33 5.74 1.27
C GLY A 242 -17.55 5.51 -0.23
N ASP A 243 -18.75 5.81 -0.73
CA ASP A 243 -19.15 5.64 -2.15
C ASP A 243 -18.35 6.49 -3.15
N SER A 244 -17.61 7.49 -2.67
CA SER A 244 -16.83 8.38 -3.53
C SER A 244 -15.56 7.73 -4.11
N PHE A 245 -15.10 6.63 -3.51
CA PHE A 245 -13.87 5.95 -3.88
C PHE A 245 -14.15 4.62 -4.58
N LYS A 246 -13.37 4.32 -5.61
CA LYS A 246 -13.50 3.08 -6.40
C LYS A 246 -12.20 2.30 -6.40
N VAL A 247 -12.28 1.02 -6.76
CA VAL A 247 -11.11 0.19 -7.02
C VAL A 247 -10.20 0.85 -8.07
N ASN A 248 -8.88 0.76 -7.85
CA ASN A 248 -7.79 1.41 -8.61
C ASN A 248 -7.67 2.93 -8.42
N ASP A 249 -8.52 3.56 -7.60
CA ASP A 249 -8.30 4.96 -7.24
C ASP A 249 -7.07 5.10 -6.33
N ILE A 250 -6.30 6.15 -6.57
CA ILE A 250 -5.17 6.55 -5.73
C ILE A 250 -5.67 7.54 -4.69
N LEU A 251 -5.38 7.27 -3.43
CA LEU A 251 -5.79 8.08 -2.29
C LEU A 251 -4.58 8.56 -1.50
N GLU A 252 -4.68 9.76 -0.97
CA GLU A 252 -3.90 10.22 0.19
C GLU A 252 -4.83 10.29 1.39
N VAL A 253 -4.52 9.50 2.40
CA VAL A 253 -5.36 9.30 3.58
C VAL A 253 -4.65 9.82 4.81
N TYR A 254 -5.36 10.59 5.62
CA TYR A 254 -4.95 11.04 6.94
C TYR A 254 -5.90 10.41 7.98
N GLY A 255 -5.33 9.66 8.91
CA GLY A 255 -6.15 8.91 9.86
C GLY A 255 -5.39 8.46 11.09
N ILE A 256 -6.13 7.85 12.00
CA ILE A 256 -5.61 7.32 13.25
C ILE A 256 -5.19 5.87 13.02
N LEU A 257 -3.93 5.57 13.29
CA LEU A 257 -3.38 4.22 13.21
C LEU A 257 -3.88 3.38 14.40
N SER A 258 -4.71 2.38 14.12
CA SER A 258 -5.15 1.39 15.10
C SER A 258 -4.26 0.14 15.04
N VAL A 259 -3.66 -0.21 16.18
CA VAL A 259 -2.87 -1.43 16.37
C VAL A 259 -3.35 -2.06 17.67
N ASP A 260 -4.53 -2.67 17.63
CA ASP A 260 -5.10 -3.33 18.80
C ASP A 260 -4.66 -4.80 18.88
N PRO A 261 -3.97 -5.24 19.96
CA PRO A 261 -3.56 -6.62 20.14
C PRO A 261 -4.72 -7.60 20.35
N VAL A 262 -5.92 -7.16 20.74
CA VAL A 262 -7.09 -8.02 20.96
C VAL A 262 -7.55 -8.66 19.64
N LEU A 263 -7.39 -7.96 18.53
CA LEU A 263 -7.67 -8.48 17.18
C LEU A 263 -6.74 -9.62 16.75
N ASN A 264 -5.59 -9.81 17.42
CA ASN A 264 -4.71 -10.95 17.15
C ASN A 264 -5.19 -12.25 17.85
N ILE A 265 -6.06 -12.14 18.86
CA ILE A 265 -6.45 -13.26 19.73
C ILE A 265 -7.48 -14.17 19.05
N VAL A 266 -8.26 -13.65 18.09
CA VAL A 266 -9.27 -14.40 17.35
C VAL A 266 -8.66 -15.50 16.45
N ASN A 267 -7.35 -15.44 16.18
CA ASN A 267 -6.62 -16.42 15.36
C ASN A 267 -5.99 -17.58 16.15
N ASN A 268 -6.00 -17.55 17.48
CA ASN A 268 -5.45 -18.65 18.29
C ASN A 268 -6.58 -19.56 18.76
N GLU A 269 -6.66 -20.75 18.16
CA GLU A 269 -7.65 -21.82 18.39
C GLU A 269 -7.67 -22.42 19.82
N GLU A 270 -7.16 -21.75 20.86
CA GLU A 270 -6.95 -22.35 22.19
C GLU A 270 -7.71 -21.70 23.36
N ARG A 271 -8.84 -21.03 23.13
CA ARG A 271 -9.74 -20.67 24.24
C ARG A 271 -11.21 -20.94 23.94
N GLU A 272 -11.61 -22.20 24.11
CA GLU A 272 -13.01 -22.59 24.31
C GLU A 272 -13.63 -22.04 25.63
N ASN A 273 -12.99 -21.14 26.38
CA ASN A 273 -13.47 -20.77 27.73
C ASN A 273 -13.33 -19.29 28.14
N SER A 274 -13.41 -18.33 27.21
CA SER A 274 -13.67 -16.93 27.60
C SER A 274 -14.76 -16.32 26.74
N SER A 275 -15.99 -16.45 27.23
CA SER A 275 -17.19 -15.77 26.73
C SER A 275 -17.08 -14.26 26.96
N SER A 276 -16.61 -13.51 25.95
CA SER A 276 -17.04 -12.12 25.77
C SER A 276 -18.39 -12.15 25.03
N PRO A 277 -19.50 -11.64 25.59
CA PRO A 277 -20.85 -11.98 25.12
C PRO A 277 -21.32 -11.25 23.85
N VAL A 278 -20.44 -10.66 23.04
CA VAL A 278 -20.85 -9.69 22.00
C VAL A 278 -20.44 -10.05 20.56
N GLU A 279 -19.72 -11.16 20.32
CA GLU A 279 -19.36 -11.58 18.94
C GLU A 279 -19.68 -13.05 18.63
N SER A 280 -20.41 -13.75 19.49
CA SER A 280 -20.75 -15.17 19.32
C SER A 280 -22.20 -15.41 18.87
N MET A 281 -22.76 -14.50 18.08
CA MET A 281 -24.03 -14.71 17.37
C MET A 281 -23.80 -14.41 15.88
N ASP A 282 -23.76 -15.46 15.06
CA ASP A 282 -23.85 -15.45 13.59
C ASP A 282 -22.63 -14.97 12.75
N CYS A 283 -21.42 -15.54 12.92
CA CYS A 283 -20.47 -15.55 11.79
C CYS A 283 -20.58 -16.88 11.03
N MET A 284 -21.16 -16.83 9.84
CA MET A 284 -21.16 -17.94 8.86
C MET A 284 -19.92 -17.85 7.96
N ASP A 285 -18.87 -17.17 8.44
CA ASP A 285 -17.70 -16.84 7.64
C ASP A 285 -16.71 -18.01 7.69
N THR A 286 -16.05 -18.27 6.58
CA THR A 286 -15.02 -19.33 6.57
C THR A 286 -13.80 -18.88 7.37
N ILE A 287 -13.00 -19.85 7.85
CA ILE A 287 -11.72 -19.54 8.54
C ILE A 287 -10.79 -18.71 7.63
N GLU A 288 -10.85 -18.93 6.32
CA GLU A 288 -10.05 -18.19 5.33
C GLU A 288 -10.54 -16.74 5.20
N GLU A 289 -11.85 -16.53 5.16
CA GLU A 289 -12.48 -15.21 5.16
C GLU A 289 -12.08 -14.41 6.41
N GLN A 290 -12.22 -15.00 7.60
CA GLN A 290 -11.85 -14.33 8.85
C GLN A 290 -10.37 -13.93 8.88
N ARG A 291 -9.47 -14.75 8.31
CA ARG A 291 -8.03 -14.43 8.24
C ARG A 291 -7.71 -13.26 7.31
N VAL A 292 -8.50 -13.07 6.25
CA VAL A 292 -8.30 -12.01 5.26
C VAL A 292 -8.95 -10.70 5.69
N HIS A 293 -10.13 -10.75 6.32
CA HIS A 293 -10.85 -9.57 6.82
C HIS A 293 -10.30 -9.08 8.18
N SER A 294 -9.80 -10.01 9.00
CA SER A 294 -9.18 -9.72 10.30
C SER A 294 -7.72 -10.16 10.38
N PRO A 295 -6.83 -9.65 9.50
CA PRO A 295 -5.41 -9.96 9.56
C PRO A 295 -4.76 -9.36 10.82
N PRO A 296 -3.67 -9.97 11.30
CA PRO A 296 -2.91 -9.44 12.43
C PRO A 296 -2.45 -8.00 12.17
N ALA A 297 -2.66 -7.12 13.14
CA ALA A 297 -2.33 -5.69 13.01
C ALA A 297 -0.82 -5.44 12.82
N SER A 298 0.02 -6.41 13.13
CA SER A 298 1.47 -6.38 12.87
C SER A 298 1.82 -6.54 11.39
N LEU A 299 0.94 -7.16 10.61
CA LEU A 299 1.14 -7.41 9.19
C LEU A 299 0.36 -6.39 8.34
N VAL A 300 -0.92 -6.20 8.67
CA VAL A 300 -1.82 -5.29 7.99
C VAL A 300 -2.43 -4.34 9.03
N PRO A 301 -1.85 -3.14 9.23
CA PRO A 301 -2.41 -2.14 10.12
C PRO A 301 -3.79 -1.64 9.65
N ARG A 302 -4.53 -1.04 10.59
CA ARG A 302 -5.83 -0.41 10.33
C ARG A 302 -5.70 1.09 10.49
N ILE A 303 -6.20 1.86 9.53
CA ILE A 303 -6.26 3.32 9.61
C ILE A 303 -7.74 3.74 9.61
N HIS A 304 -8.13 4.43 10.67
CA HIS A 304 -9.43 5.09 10.73
C HIS A 304 -9.32 6.49 10.14
N VAL A 305 -9.99 6.70 9.01
CA VAL A 305 -9.83 7.89 8.18
C VAL A 305 -10.56 9.08 8.76
N ILE A 306 -9.83 10.19 8.94
CA ILE A 306 -10.38 11.51 9.24
C ILE A 306 -10.56 12.29 7.93
N LEU A 307 -9.55 12.26 7.06
CA LEU A 307 -9.56 12.95 5.78
C LEU A 307 -9.00 12.01 4.71
N ALA A 308 -9.76 11.79 3.64
CA ALA A 308 -9.29 11.13 2.43
C ALA A 308 -9.36 12.09 1.24
N GLN A 309 -8.30 12.12 0.47
CA GLN A 309 -8.21 12.90 -0.76
C GLN A 309 -7.89 11.96 -1.92
N LYS A 310 -8.71 12.02 -2.97
CA LYS A 310 -8.42 11.34 -4.24
C LYS A 310 -7.34 12.10 -5.00
N LEU A 311 -6.24 11.41 -5.31
CA LEU A 311 -5.13 11.98 -6.06
C LEU A 311 -5.32 11.80 -7.57
N GLN A 312 -5.01 12.83 -8.36
CA GLN A 312 -4.99 12.74 -9.83
C GLN A 312 -3.68 12.14 -10.35
N HIS A 313 -2.58 12.36 -9.63
CA HIS A 313 -1.26 11.82 -9.92
C HIS A 313 -0.45 11.64 -8.63
N ILE A 314 0.65 10.91 -8.72
CA ILE A 314 1.60 10.69 -7.62
C ILE A 314 2.92 11.43 -7.79
N ASN A 315 3.00 12.38 -8.74
CA ASN A 315 4.21 13.17 -8.93
C ASN A 315 4.38 14.18 -7.76
N PRO A 316 5.43 14.08 -6.94
CA PRO A 316 5.67 14.97 -5.80
C PRO A 316 6.11 16.37 -6.22
N LEU A 317 6.59 16.55 -7.45
CA LEU A 317 7.04 17.83 -7.99
C LEU A 317 5.88 18.69 -8.50
N LEU A 318 4.67 18.12 -8.59
CA LEU A 318 3.47 18.78 -9.03
C LEU A 318 2.50 18.98 -7.86
N PRO A 319 1.71 20.07 -7.86
CA PRO A 319 0.62 20.24 -6.90
C PRO A 319 -0.36 19.07 -6.96
N ALA A 320 -0.88 18.63 -5.81
CA ALA A 320 -1.79 17.47 -5.72
C ALA A 320 -3.08 17.63 -6.55
N CYS A 321 -3.51 18.86 -6.83
CA CYS A 321 -4.61 19.18 -7.73
C CYS A 321 -4.22 20.32 -8.68
N LEU A 322 -4.21 20.04 -9.98
CA LEU A 322 -3.82 21.02 -11.01
C LEU A 322 -4.93 22.05 -11.31
N ASN A 323 -6.15 21.80 -10.84
CA ASN A 323 -7.32 22.64 -11.15
C ASN A 323 -7.46 23.86 -10.21
N GLU A 324 -6.72 23.88 -9.10
CA GLU A 324 -6.75 24.96 -8.13
C GLU A 324 -6.07 26.22 -8.70
N GLU A 325 -6.52 27.40 -8.26
CA GLU A 325 -6.04 28.68 -8.81
C GLU A 325 -4.55 28.91 -8.58
N GLU A 326 -4.02 28.42 -7.45
CA GLU A 326 -2.60 28.47 -7.11
C GLU A 326 -1.76 27.69 -8.14
N SER A 327 -2.23 26.51 -8.55
CA SER A 327 -1.60 25.65 -9.55
C SER A 327 -1.57 26.28 -10.94
N LYS A 328 -2.53 27.16 -11.28
CA LYS A 328 -2.55 27.84 -12.60
C LYS A 328 -1.34 28.75 -12.79
N SER A 329 -0.85 29.38 -11.72
CA SER A 329 0.35 30.23 -11.79
C SER A 329 1.62 29.41 -12.05
N PHE A 330 1.71 28.24 -11.43
CA PHE A 330 2.79 27.29 -11.65
C PHE A 330 2.80 26.78 -13.09
N VAL A 331 1.64 26.37 -13.60
CA VAL A 331 1.49 25.87 -14.97
C VAL A 331 1.84 26.95 -16.00
N SER A 332 1.39 28.20 -15.82
CA SER A 332 1.69 29.28 -16.77
C SER A 332 3.18 29.61 -16.84
N SER A 333 3.87 29.61 -15.70
CA SER A 333 5.32 29.77 -15.65
C SER A 333 6.04 28.63 -16.39
N PHE A 334 5.66 27.38 -16.11
CA PHE A 334 6.26 26.20 -16.72
C PHE A 334 6.04 26.12 -18.24
N MET A 335 4.89 26.57 -18.73
CA MET A 335 4.58 26.59 -20.17
C MET A 335 5.56 27.45 -20.99
N SER A 336 6.19 28.46 -20.38
CA SER A 336 7.20 29.28 -21.05
C SER A 336 8.53 28.54 -21.29
N GLU A 337 8.86 27.56 -20.44
CA GLU A 337 10.09 26.76 -20.50
C GLU A 337 9.90 25.45 -21.29
N LEU A 338 8.67 25.13 -21.68
CA LEU A 338 8.35 23.84 -22.29
C LEU A 338 9.05 23.60 -23.64
N SER A 339 9.21 24.65 -24.45
CA SER A 339 9.83 24.54 -25.79
C SER A 339 11.31 24.12 -25.74
N PRO A 340 12.20 24.79 -24.98
CA PRO A 340 13.59 24.33 -24.85
C PRO A 340 13.69 22.96 -24.17
N ILE A 341 12.87 22.68 -23.15
CA ILE A 341 12.86 21.37 -22.47
C ILE A 341 12.49 20.24 -23.44
N ARG A 342 11.49 20.46 -24.31
CA ARG A 342 11.12 19.48 -25.35
C ARG A 342 12.30 19.21 -26.28
N ALA A 343 13.01 20.25 -26.71
CA ALA A 343 14.15 20.09 -27.61
C ALA A 343 15.31 19.33 -26.95
N GLU A 344 15.59 19.60 -25.68
CA GLU A 344 16.61 18.89 -24.91
C GLU A 344 16.24 17.43 -24.68
N LEU A 345 15.00 17.15 -24.26
CA LEU A 345 14.49 15.79 -24.06
C LEU A 345 14.52 14.99 -25.38
N LEU A 346 14.12 15.61 -26.49
CA LEU A 346 14.18 14.97 -27.80
C LEU A 346 15.62 14.63 -28.19
N GLY A 347 16.57 15.55 -27.97
CA GLY A 347 17.99 15.30 -28.21
C GLY A 347 18.52 14.14 -27.36
N PHE A 348 18.23 14.14 -26.07
CA PHE A 348 18.60 13.08 -25.14
C PHE A 348 18.04 11.71 -25.57
N LEU A 349 16.74 11.65 -25.88
CA LEU A 349 16.10 10.40 -26.33
C LEU A 349 16.63 9.95 -27.68
N THR A 350 16.90 10.86 -28.62
CA THR A 350 17.50 10.53 -29.93
C THR A 350 18.85 9.84 -29.73
N HIS A 351 19.68 10.32 -28.80
CA HIS A 351 20.92 9.65 -28.44
C HIS A 351 20.70 8.28 -27.79
N ALA A 352 19.70 8.14 -26.91
CA ALA A 352 19.33 6.86 -26.31
C ALA A 352 18.83 5.83 -27.35
N PHE A 353 18.16 6.29 -28.40
CA PHE A 353 17.68 5.50 -29.55
C PHE A 353 18.71 5.40 -30.69
N LEU A 354 20.01 5.52 -30.38
CA LEU A 354 21.11 5.32 -31.34
C LEU A 354 21.06 6.24 -32.58
N GLY A 355 20.45 7.43 -32.44
CA GLY A 355 20.32 8.42 -33.51
C GLY A 355 18.95 8.48 -34.18
N ASP A 356 17.99 7.63 -33.78
CA ASP A 356 16.62 7.68 -34.30
C ASP A 356 15.80 8.77 -33.60
N SER A 357 15.65 9.90 -34.28
CA SER A 357 14.85 11.04 -33.80
C SER A 357 13.34 10.81 -33.89
N LEU A 358 12.90 9.94 -34.81
CA LEU A 358 11.48 9.65 -35.01
C LEU A 358 10.95 8.75 -33.89
N ALA A 359 11.69 7.70 -33.53
CA ALA A 359 11.37 6.86 -32.38
C ALA A 359 11.34 7.68 -31.08
N ALA A 360 12.30 8.59 -30.90
CA ALA A 360 12.35 9.50 -29.76
C ALA A 360 11.10 10.40 -29.68
N GLU A 361 10.68 11.01 -30.80
CA GLU A 361 9.48 11.84 -30.83
C GLU A 361 8.21 11.04 -30.52
N TYR A 362 8.08 9.83 -31.07
CA TYR A 362 6.96 8.95 -30.75
C TYR A 362 6.93 8.51 -29.30
N LEU A 363 8.09 8.28 -28.67
CA LEU A 363 8.14 8.01 -27.24
C LEU A 363 7.64 9.20 -26.43
N ILE A 364 8.03 10.43 -26.76
CA ILE A 364 7.52 11.62 -26.07
C ILE A 364 5.99 11.71 -26.20
N LEU A 365 5.46 11.51 -27.41
CA LEU A 365 4.01 11.50 -27.65
C LEU A 365 3.30 10.39 -26.86
N HIS A 366 3.94 9.23 -26.71
CA HIS A 366 3.45 8.13 -25.88
C HIS A 366 3.39 8.50 -24.40
N LEU A 367 4.46 9.08 -23.85
CA LEU A 367 4.55 9.44 -22.44
C LEU A 367 3.52 10.49 -22.02
N ILE A 368 3.20 11.44 -22.90
CA ILE A 368 2.19 12.48 -22.64
C ILE A 368 0.76 12.04 -22.98
N SER A 369 0.60 10.89 -23.64
CA SER A 369 -0.72 10.39 -24.02
C SER A 369 -1.53 9.99 -22.79
N THR A 370 -2.84 10.20 -22.84
CA THR A 370 -3.74 9.86 -21.74
C THR A 370 -5.16 9.73 -22.26
N VAL A 371 -5.95 8.83 -21.68
CA VAL A 371 -7.37 8.68 -22.03
C VAL A 371 -8.18 9.83 -21.41
N TYR A 372 -8.34 10.93 -22.14
CA TYR A 372 -9.03 12.12 -21.64
C TYR A 372 -10.55 12.06 -21.82
N ALA A 373 -11.05 11.22 -22.73
CA ALA A 373 -12.48 11.05 -22.96
C ALA A 373 -12.82 9.64 -23.42
N ARG A 374 -14.04 9.19 -23.08
CA ARG A 374 -14.63 7.97 -23.59
C ARG A 374 -15.96 8.33 -24.23
N ARG A 375 -16.14 7.97 -25.50
CA ARG A 375 -17.44 8.05 -26.17
C ARG A 375 -17.93 6.62 -26.36
N ASP A 376 -19.00 6.28 -25.67
CA ASP A 376 -19.50 4.91 -25.53
C ASP A 376 -18.40 3.97 -25.01
N VAL A 377 -17.92 3.07 -25.86
CA VAL A 377 -16.90 2.06 -25.53
C VAL A 377 -15.49 2.48 -25.97
N LEU A 378 -15.36 3.52 -26.80
CA LEU A 378 -14.08 3.89 -27.43
C LEU A 378 -13.28 4.87 -26.57
N PRO A 379 -12.06 4.50 -26.11
CA PRO A 379 -11.16 5.42 -25.43
C PRO A 379 -10.46 6.35 -26.43
N LEU A 380 -10.51 7.66 -26.17
CA LEU A 380 -9.83 8.70 -26.96
C LEU A 380 -8.58 9.19 -26.22
N GLY A 381 -7.49 9.40 -26.95
CA GLY A 381 -6.23 9.95 -26.41
C GLY A 381 -5.18 8.91 -26.02
N LYS A 382 -5.48 7.60 -26.10
CA LYS A 382 -4.47 6.55 -25.98
C LYS A 382 -3.50 6.58 -27.16
N PHE A 383 -2.22 6.32 -26.89
CA PHE A 383 -1.21 6.23 -27.95
C PHE A 383 -0.22 5.10 -27.64
N THR A 384 -0.54 3.88 -28.09
CA THR A 384 0.34 2.71 -27.92
C THR A 384 1.36 2.64 -29.06
N VAL A 385 2.63 2.53 -28.68
CA VAL A 385 3.77 2.47 -29.60
C VAL A 385 4.45 1.11 -29.48
N ASN A 386 4.80 0.52 -30.62
CA ASN A 386 5.74 -0.59 -30.69
C ASN A 386 7.08 -0.12 -31.26
N LEU A 387 8.15 -0.33 -30.49
CA LEU A 387 9.53 -0.16 -30.92
C LEU A 387 10.03 -1.52 -31.42
N SER A 388 9.96 -1.71 -32.74
CA SER A 388 10.45 -2.92 -33.42
C SER A 388 11.94 -2.81 -33.75
N GLY A 389 12.58 -3.92 -34.13
CA GLY A 389 14.01 -3.96 -34.42
C GLY A 389 14.89 -3.97 -33.17
N CYS A 390 14.32 -4.16 -31.98
CA CYS A 390 15.10 -4.24 -30.74
C CYS A 390 15.95 -5.54 -30.72
N PRO A 391 17.27 -5.46 -30.48
CA PRO A 391 18.13 -6.64 -30.50
C PRO A 391 17.80 -7.60 -29.34
N ARG A 392 17.69 -8.91 -29.66
CA ARG A 392 17.45 -9.97 -28.66
C ARG A 392 18.54 -10.00 -27.60
N ASN A 393 18.16 -10.25 -26.33
CA ASN A 393 19.06 -10.37 -25.19
C ASN A 393 20.01 -9.17 -25.00
N SER A 394 19.62 -8.01 -25.51
CA SER A 394 20.40 -6.79 -25.34
C SER A 394 19.99 -6.06 -24.07
N VAL A 395 20.94 -5.37 -23.46
CA VAL A 395 20.68 -4.44 -22.35
C VAL A 395 19.86 -3.22 -22.81
N PHE A 396 19.57 -3.12 -24.11
CA PHE A 396 18.89 -1.97 -24.70
C PHE A 396 17.47 -1.78 -24.16
N THR A 397 16.65 -2.84 -24.13
CA THR A 397 15.27 -2.77 -23.59
C THR A 397 15.27 -2.44 -22.10
N GLU A 398 16.31 -2.86 -21.37
CA GLU A 398 16.52 -2.49 -19.97
C GLU A 398 16.95 -1.04 -19.80
N HIS A 399 17.85 -0.54 -20.63
CA HIS A 399 18.22 0.87 -20.61
C HIS A 399 17.03 1.77 -20.94
N ILE A 400 16.21 1.42 -21.93
CA ILE A 400 14.98 2.16 -22.24
C ILE A 400 14.04 2.16 -21.04
N TYR A 401 13.80 0.99 -20.44
CA TYR A 401 12.93 0.91 -19.26
C TYR A 401 13.46 1.75 -18.09
N ARG A 402 14.79 1.73 -17.85
CA ARG A 402 15.42 2.58 -16.83
C ARG A 402 15.25 4.07 -17.12
N ILE A 403 15.34 4.49 -18.38
CA ILE A 403 15.08 5.88 -18.77
C ILE A 403 13.62 6.25 -18.47
N ILE A 404 12.67 5.39 -18.84
CA ILE A 404 11.24 5.60 -18.57
C ILE A 404 10.99 5.71 -17.06
N GLN A 405 11.58 4.82 -16.25
CA GLN A 405 11.47 4.88 -14.79
C GLN A 405 11.92 6.21 -14.18
N GLN A 406 12.88 6.90 -14.79
CA GLN A 406 13.32 8.23 -14.33
C GLN A 406 12.39 9.36 -14.77
N LEU A 407 11.62 9.16 -15.85
CA LEU A 407 10.72 10.18 -16.41
C LEU A 407 9.31 10.09 -15.84
N VAL A 408 8.80 8.87 -15.57
CA VAL A 408 7.42 8.67 -15.14
C VAL A 408 7.31 8.34 -13.64
N PRO A 409 6.19 8.71 -12.99
CA PRO A 409 6.01 8.44 -11.57
C PRO A 409 5.76 6.96 -11.22
N ALA A 410 5.12 6.21 -12.11
CA ALA A 410 4.86 4.78 -11.95
C ALA A 410 5.10 4.04 -13.26
N SER A 411 5.85 2.95 -13.21
CA SER A 411 6.10 2.10 -14.38
C SER A 411 6.37 0.65 -14.00
N TYR A 412 5.98 -0.25 -14.90
CA TYR A 412 6.23 -1.68 -14.74
C TYR A 412 6.69 -2.29 -16.06
N ARG A 413 7.71 -3.14 -16.02
CA ARG A 413 8.17 -3.92 -17.17
C ARG A 413 7.68 -5.35 -17.07
N LEU A 414 6.80 -5.73 -17.99
CA LEU A 414 6.33 -7.09 -18.17
C LEU A 414 7.17 -7.79 -19.24
N GLN A 415 7.92 -8.81 -18.84
CA GLN A 415 8.67 -9.65 -19.78
C GLN A 415 7.75 -10.75 -20.31
N MET A 416 7.53 -10.80 -21.63
CA MET A 416 6.69 -11.82 -22.27
C MET A 416 7.43 -13.14 -22.49
N THR A 417 7.93 -13.75 -21.42
CA THR A 417 8.43 -15.14 -21.46
C THR A 417 7.27 -16.12 -21.38
N ILE A 418 7.43 -17.33 -21.91
CA ILE A 418 6.39 -18.39 -21.83
C ILE A 418 6.02 -18.67 -20.36
N GLU A 419 7.02 -18.71 -19.48
CA GLU A 419 6.82 -18.89 -18.03
C GLU A 419 5.94 -17.78 -17.44
N ASN A 420 6.28 -16.51 -17.68
CA ASN A 420 5.49 -15.40 -17.15
C ASN A 420 4.06 -15.42 -17.70
N MET A 421 3.89 -15.73 -18.99
CA MET A 421 2.57 -15.79 -19.61
C MET A 421 1.70 -16.92 -19.05
N ASN A 422 2.27 -18.06 -18.69
CA ASN A 422 1.50 -19.21 -18.15
C ASN A 422 1.37 -19.19 -16.61
N CYS A 423 2.31 -18.57 -15.90
CA CYS A 423 2.34 -18.56 -14.42
C CYS A 423 1.69 -17.32 -13.81
N LEU A 424 1.87 -16.13 -14.39
CA LEU A 424 1.33 -14.90 -13.82
C LEU A 424 -0.18 -14.80 -14.03
N GLN A 425 -0.84 -14.13 -13.09
CA GLN A 425 -2.25 -13.76 -13.20
C GLN A 425 -2.35 -12.31 -13.65
N PHE A 426 -2.93 -12.05 -14.82
CA PHE A 426 -3.05 -10.68 -15.36
C PHE A 426 -4.34 -10.01 -14.91
N ASN A 427 -5.46 -10.74 -15.03
CA ASN A 427 -6.78 -10.26 -14.64
C ASN A 427 -7.05 -10.61 -13.16
N PRO A 428 -7.55 -9.65 -12.36
CA PRO A 428 -8.02 -9.92 -11.01
C PRO A 428 -9.17 -10.94 -11.02
N HIS A 429 -9.26 -11.76 -9.98
CA HIS A 429 -10.38 -12.68 -9.79
C HIS A 429 -10.93 -12.64 -8.36
N LYS A 430 -12.24 -12.79 -8.21
CA LYS A 430 -12.88 -12.89 -6.90
C LYS A 430 -12.75 -14.31 -6.38
N ASP A 431 -12.02 -14.43 -5.28
CA ASP A 431 -12.01 -15.64 -4.48
C ASP A 431 -13.22 -15.62 -3.53
N TYR A 432 -14.11 -16.60 -3.72
CA TYR A 432 -15.32 -16.74 -2.92
C TYR A 432 -15.09 -17.47 -1.60
N THR A 433 -14.00 -18.22 -1.42
CA THR A 433 -13.74 -18.90 -0.14
C THR A 433 -13.21 -17.90 0.89
N ALA A 434 -12.26 -17.07 0.48
CA ALA A 434 -11.70 -16.01 1.30
C ALA A 434 -12.46 -14.67 1.20
N ASN A 435 -13.52 -14.62 0.38
CA ASN A 435 -14.30 -13.41 0.05
C ASN A 435 -13.42 -12.18 -0.28
N ARG A 436 -12.36 -12.38 -1.07
CA ARG A 436 -11.37 -11.34 -1.43
C ARG A 436 -11.15 -11.28 -2.94
N LEU A 437 -10.88 -10.09 -3.45
CA LEU A 437 -10.38 -9.92 -4.80
C LEU A 437 -8.89 -10.25 -4.84
N VAL A 438 -8.53 -11.36 -5.48
CA VAL A 438 -7.14 -11.70 -5.78
C VAL A 438 -6.66 -10.79 -6.91
N SER A 439 -5.51 -10.15 -6.69
CA SER A 439 -4.99 -9.16 -7.60
C SER A 439 -4.38 -9.79 -8.86
N GLY A 440 -4.36 -8.99 -9.92
CA GLY A 440 -3.67 -9.34 -11.16
C GLY A 440 -2.68 -8.26 -11.52
N VAL A 441 -1.69 -8.61 -12.35
CA VAL A 441 -0.63 -7.69 -12.80
C VAL A 441 -1.18 -6.44 -13.52
N LEU A 442 -2.39 -6.54 -14.11
CA LEU A 442 -3.03 -5.41 -14.79
C LEU A 442 -3.86 -4.52 -13.84
N GLN A 443 -3.95 -4.86 -12.56
CA GLN A 443 -4.54 -4.00 -11.53
C GLN A 443 -3.57 -2.88 -11.16
N LEU A 444 -3.45 -1.92 -12.08
CA LEU A 444 -2.54 -0.79 -11.98
C LEU A 444 -3.30 0.52 -11.83
N ALA A 445 -2.63 1.50 -11.22
CA ALA A 445 -3.17 2.83 -11.09
C ALA A 445 -3.23 3.55 -12.45
N ASN A 446 -4.09 4.56 -12.56
CA ASN A 446 -4.21 5.37 -13.76
C ASN A 446 -2.90 6.11 -14.08
N ASN A 447 -2.61 6.24 -15.38
CA ASN A 447 -1.39 6.79 -15.97
C ASN A 447 -0.10 6.00 -15.66
N THR A 448 -0.20 4.74 -15.22
CA THR A 448 0.98 3.86 -15.09
C THR A 448 1.54 3.52 -16.47
N SER A 449 2.87 3.59 -16.64
CA SER A 449 3.55 3.18 -17.87
C SER A 449 3.87 1.69 -17.83
N LEU A 450 3.19 0.90 -18.66
CA LEU A 450 3.40 -0.53 -18.81
C LEU A 450 4.29 -0.78 -20.03
N VAL A 451 5.52 -1.25 -19.78
CA VAL A 451 6.48 -1.62 -20.83
C VAL A 451 6.43 -3.14 -21.03
N ILE A 452 5.98 -3.57 -22.20
CA ILE A 452 5.88 -4.98 -22.57
C ILE A 452 7.09 -5.34 -23.41
N ASP A 453 7.87 -6.30 -22.93
CA ASP A 453 9.05 -6.79 -23.65
C ASP A 453 8.76 -8.11 -24.36
N GLU A 454 8.50 -8.01 -25.67
CA GLU A 454 8.31 -9.14 -26.57
C GLU A 454 9.63 -9.71 -27.10
N THR A 455 10.78 -9.08 -26.85
CA THR A 455 12.09 -9.58 -27.35
C THR A 455 12.51 -10.90 -26.71
N LEU A 456 11.91 -11.23 -25.56
CA LEU A 456 12.11 -12.47 -24.80
C LEU A 456 11.07 -13.55 -25.13
N LEU A 457 10.17 -13.29 -26.09
CA LEU A 457 9.17 -14.25 -26.51
C LEU A 457 9.83 -15.33 -27.39
N GLU A 458 9.79 -16.57 -26.91
CA GLU A 458 10.31 -17.74 -27.61
C GLU A 458 9.18 -18.58 -28.22
N GLN A 459 9.52 -19.43 -29.18
CA GLN A 459 8.55 -20.40 -29.72
C GLN A 459 8.24 -21.45 -28.66
N GLY A 460 6.96 -21.57 -28.28
CA GLY A 460 6.48 -22.57 -27.34
C GLY A 460 4.96 -22.58 -27.26
N GLN A 461 4.41 -23.41 -26.36
CA GLN A 461 2.98 -23.51 -26.15
C GLN A 461 2.53 -22.62 -25.00
N LEU A 462 1.56 -21.76 -25.27
CA LEU A 462 0.81 -21.06 -24.24
C LEU A 462 -0.32 -21.97 -23.78
N ASP A 463 -0.45 -22.10 -22.47
CA ASP A 463 -1.56 -22.82 -21.86
C ASP A 463 -2.84 -21.98 -21.99
N SER A 464 -3.98 -22.53 -21.58
CA SER A 464 -5.24 -21.79 -21.55
C SER A 464 -5.07 -20.44 -20.82
N ARG A 465 -4.39 -20.41 -19.67
CA ARG A 465 -4.09 -19.16 -18.94
C ARG A 465 -3.24 -18.19 -19.77
N GLY A 466 -2.21 -18.68 -20.45
CA GLY A 466 -1.37 -17.87 -21.32
C GLY A 466 -2.16 -17.20 -22.45
N VAL A 467 -3.09 -17.93 -23.07
CA VAL A 467 -3.98 -17.36 -24.09
C VAL A 467 -4.88 -16.27 -23.48
N HIS A 468 -5.48 -16.51 -22.32
CA HIS A 468 -6.29 -15.49 -21.63
C HIS A 468 -5.47 -14.25 -21.27
N ASN A 469 -4.23 -14.42 -20.84
CA ASN A 469 -3.31 -13.31 -20.54
C ASN A 469 -2.96 -12.48 -21.78
N VAL A 470 -2.73 -13.11 -22.95
CA VAL A 470 -2.55 -12.39 -24.23
C VAL A 470 -3.81 -11.62 -24.61
N THR A 471 -4.99 -12.25 -24.47
CA THR A 471 -6.27 -11.59 -24.75
C THR A 471 -6.50 -10.40 -23.83
N ALA A 472 -6.17 -10.51 -22.54
CA ALA A 472 -6.26 -9.42 -21.56
C ALA A 472 -5.37 -8.23 -21.96
N LEU A 473 -4.13 -8.47 -22.40
CA LEU A 473 -3.27 -7.41 -22.95
C LEU A 473 -3.88 -6.76 -24.19
N GLY A 474 -4.47 -7.56 -25.09
CA GLY A 474 -5.18 -7.06 -26.27
C GLY A 474 -6.38 -6.16 -25.91
N HIS A 475 -7.18 -6.56 -24.92
CA HIS A 475 -8.29 -5.78 -24.39
C HIS A 475 -7.81 -4.48 -23.73
N LEU A 476 -6.74 -4.54 -22.94
CA LEU A 476 -6.13 -3.37 -22.33
C LEU A 476 -5.70 -2.34 -23.39
N ILE A 477 -4.95 -2.77 -24.40
CA ILE A 477 -4.44 -1.88 -25.44
C ILE A 477 -5.58 -1.33 -26.30
N THR A 478 -6.56 -2.15 -26.64
CA THR A 478 -7.65 -1.78 -27.57
C THR A 478 -8.74 -0.96 -26.88
N TRP A 479 -9.16 -1.36 -25.69
CA TRP A 479 -10.34 -0.81 -25.01
C TRP A 479 -10.01 -0.01 -23.76
N GLN A 480 -8.77 -0.06 -23.26
CA GLN A 480 -8.38 0.60 -22.01
C GLN A 480 -9.33 0.17 -20.88
N LYS A 481 -9.48 -1.15 -20.76
CA LYS A 481 -10.31 -1.87 -19.78
C LYS A 481 -9.56 -3.10 -19.29
N VAL A 482 -9.83 -3.49 -18.05
CA VAL A 482 -9.36 -4.75 -17.45
C VAL A 482 -10.57 -5.52 -16.99
N ASP A 483 -10.62 -6.80 -17.35
CA ASP A 483 -11.74 -7.69 -17.02
C ASP A 483 -11.47 -8.33 -15.66
N TYR A 484 -12.44 -8.25 -14.76
CA TYR A 484 -12.38 -8.84 -13.42
C TYR A 484 -13.25 -10.10 -13.44
N ASP A 485 -12.65 -11.23 -13.09
CA ASP A 485 -13.28 -12.53 -13.16
C ASP A 485 -13.97 -12.87 -11.83
N PHE A 486 -15.29 -12.90 -11.82
CA PHE A 486 -16.11 -13.31 -10.69
C PHE A 486 -16.62 -14.75 -10.85
N SER A 487 -15.85 -15.62 -11.51
CA SER A 487 -16.12 -17.04 -11.80
C SER A 487 -17.32 -17.30 -12.75
N TYR A 488 -18.46 -16.67 -12.48
CA TYR A 488 -19.71 -16.82 -13.26
C TYR A 488 -19.98 -15.63 -14.18
N HIS A 489 -19.35 -14.48 -13.91
CA HIS A 489 -19.48 -13.29 -14.73
C HIS A 489 -18.15 -12.53 -14.78
N GLN A 490 -17.93 -11.81 -15.89
CA GLN A 490 -16.79 -10.92 -16.04
C GLN A 490 -17.29 -9.48 -15.99
N MET A 491 -16.66 -8.65 -15.16
CA MET A 491 -16.93 -7.22 -15.12
C MET A 491 -15.78 -6.45 -15.74
N GLU A 492 -16.09 -5.59 -16.70
CA GLU A 492 -15.07 -4.76 -17.35
C GLU A 492 -14.89 -3.44 -16.58
N PHE A 493 -13.70 -3.22 -16.03
CA PHE A 493 -13.35 -1.96 -15.37
C PHE A 493 -12.54 -1.06 -16.31
N PRO A 494 -12.96 0.20 -16.53
CA PRO A 494 -12.18 1.14 -17.34
C PRO A 494 -10.87 1.51 -16.62
N CYS A 495 -9.75 1.47 -17.32
CA CYS A 495 -8.43 1.85 -16.82
C CYS A 495 -7.74 2.83 -17.78
N ASN A 496 -6.74 3.56 -17.31
CA ASN A 496 -5.94 4.45 -18.16
C ASN A 496 -4.47 4.05 -18.01
N ILE A 497 -3.96 3.17 -18.87
CA ILE A 497 -2.61 2.62 -18.78
C ILE A 497 -1.88 2.89 -20.09
N ASN A 498 -0.69 3.48 -19.99
CA ASN A 498 0.14 3.79 -21.15
C ASN A 498 1.02 2.59 -21.48
N VAL A 499 0.69 1.89 -22.57
CA VAL A 499 1.41 0.68 -22.99
C VAL A 499 2.46 0.98 -24.06
N LEU A 500 3.71 0.64 -23.79
CA LEU A 500 4.83 0.64 -24.74
C LEU A 500 5.26 -0.80 -25.00
N ILE A 501 5.45 -1.18 -26.25
CA ILE A 501 5.91 -2.53 -26.62
C ILE A 501 7.31 -2.43 -27.22
N THR A 502 8.22 -3.31 -26.80
CA THR A 502 9.52 -3.52 -27.45
C THR A 502 9.56 -4.90 -28.07
N SER A 503 9.84 -4.98 -29.35
CA SER A 503 9.83 -6.24 -30.11
C SER A 503 11.02 -6.33 -31.07
N GLU A 504 11.39 -7.55 -31.45
CA GLU A 504 12.40 -7.76 -32.50
C GLU A 504 11.84 -7.41 -33.89
N GLY A 505 10.55 -7.66 -34.12
CA GLY A 505 9.90 -7.48 -35.42
C GLY A 505 8.48 -6.96 -35.27
N ARG A 506 7.54 -7.59 -36.00
CA ARG A 506 6.13 -7.23 -35.88
C ARG A 506 5.60 -7.76 -34.54
N SER A 507 5.00 -6.87 -33.75
CA SER A 507 4.41 -7.24 -32.46
C SER A 507 3.22 -8.19 -32.63
N LEU A 508 3.08 -9.10 -31.66
CA LEU A 508 1.94 -10.02 -31.53
C LEU A 508 0.67 -9.26 -31.11
N LEU A 509 0.84 -8.20 -30.31
CA LEU A 509 -0.23 -7.43 -29.72
C LEU A 509 -0.77 -6.36 -30.68
N PRO A 510 -2.04 -5.93 -30.52
CA PRO A 510 -2.59 -4.87 -31.36
C PRO A 510 -1.86 -3.55 -31.07
N VAL A 511 -1.24 -2.94 -32.08
CA VAL A 511 -0.47 -1.70 -31.92
C VAL A 511 -1.04 -0.57 -32.76
N TRP A 512 -0.99 0.66 -32.23
CA TRP A 512 -1.47 1.85 -32.95
C TRP A 512 -0.43 2.36 -33.96
N LYS A 513 0.85 2.35 -33.58
CA LYS A 513 1.98 2.62 -34.48
C LYS A 513 3.15 1.69 -34.20
N CYS A 514 3.84 1.29 -35.27
CA CYS A 514 5.07 0.50 -35.22
C CYS A 514 6.23 1.37 -35.74
N CYS A 515 7.25 1.57 -34.93
CA CYS A 515 8.49 2.26 -35.29
C CYS A 515 9.55 1.18 -35.54
N THR A 516 10.17 1.20 -36.72
CA THR A 516 11.17 0.22 -37.20
C THR A 516 12.55 0.79 -37.23
#